data_AF-A0A812S2U2-F1
#
_entry.id   AF-A0A812S2U2-F1
#
_cell.length_a   1.000
_cell.length_b   1.000
_cell.length_c   1.000
_cell.angle_alpha   90.00
_cell.angle_beta   90.00
_cell.angle_gamma   90.00
#
_symmetry.space_group_name_H-M   'P 1'
#
loop_
_entity.id
_entity.type
_entity.pdbx_description
1 polymer ?
#
loop_
_entity_poly.entity_id
_entity_poly.type
_entity_poly.pdbx_seq_one_letter_code
_entity_poly.pdbx_strand_id
1 'polypeptide(L)'
;MTPPVPLQFAWFLLALLVYASARKQKRVLNFIRRGGFLAEAFSQPYILIYVFLAWVCFTTDWVYSFSDFMDFTSYLFEQDRPHAPGFCQAMREKICHAEACAGGICGSQELEDCIRRYPKPCMLLSIPHWLQTLVFLSPPCVILAVVISAVHTWRHARYGRPWCDQDLESLHAHAIEVILLPAVYGIFSLISVADQVSLLEGRTDTRVWKADAPCDAEMQLHGKLQISDTCWSEFIDRSVRWCNLNFIVADLYEARALYCFSWACMEYIDLQRTKRGLLSSSCPTCHSAVSNMLLTPLKEMTLLGVQLFNVTNLARAIFALVAEQLRYAWISAFTWLSYKALQLGDVDAMLTGFNLCVSSIAIWNLIIFEHYLNNLLQGFSPKLKFWSAKIIVSLAFIQGLAVNVAGNLLPLDDYYQQHQRSLVYAALICIEMLPVALLQYAAWTPSKIESIIRKGCPGSDAESKKLEFSIASGQQRMQITIEQATDQGVDFWHSASVTMLSSA
;
A
#
# COMPACT_ATOMS: atom_id res chain seq x y z
N MET A 1 -12.47 -27.83 11.40
CA MET A 1 -11.07 -28.10 11.01
C MET A 1 -10.76 -27.26 9.80
N THR A 2 -9.93 -26.23 9.95
CA THR A 2 -9.39 -25.49 8.82
C THR A 2 -8.47 -26.41 8.01
N PRO A 3 -8.52 -26.39 6.67
CA PRO A 3 -7.62 -27.21 5.87
C PRO A 3 -6.17 -26.81 6.16
N PRO A 4 -5.23 -27.77 6.16
CA PRO A 4 -3.82 -27.48 6.40
C PRO A 4 -3.34 -26.44 5.39
N VAL A 5 -2.56 -25.46 5.85
CA VAL A 5 -2.01 -24.34 5.08
C VAL A 5 -1.48 -24.73 3.68
N PRO A 6 -0.70 -25.81 3.48
CA PRO A 6 -0.25 -26.19 2.14
C PRO A 6 -1.40 -26.48 1.16
N LEU A 7 -2.54 -26.95 1.67
CA LEU A 7 -3.76 -27.12 0.87
C LEU A 7 -4.32 -25.75 0.47
N GLN A 8 -4.34 -24.76 1.37
CA GLN A 8 -4.83 -23.41 1.09
C GLN A 8 -4.01 -22.72 -0.01
N PHE A 9 -2.68 -22.87 0.04
CA PHE A 9 -1.79 -22.35 -0.99
C PHE A 9 -2.00 -23.04 -2.35
N ALA A 10 -2.19 -24.37 -2.35
CA ALA A 10 -2.52 -25.12 -3.55
C ALA A 10 -3.89 -24.70 -4.14
N TRP A 11 -4.90 -24.48 -3.28
CA TRP A 11 -6.20 -23.95 -3.69
C TRP A 11 -6.09 -22.56 -4.29
N PHE A 12 -5.20 -21.71 -3.77
CA PHE A 12 -4.97 -20.39 -4.35
C PHE A 12 -4.25 -20.44 -5.69
N LEU A 13 -3.19 -21.24 -5.82
CA LEU A 13 -2.54 -21.44 -7.11
C LEU A 13 -3.52 -21.99 -8.13
N LEU A 14 -4.38 -22.93 -7.73
CA LEU A 14 -5.47 -23.43 -8.56
C LEU A 14 -6.48 -22.32 -8.91
N ALA A 15 -6.88 -21.49 -7.95
CA ALA A 15 -7.79 -20.37 -8.18
C ALA A 15 -7.19 -19.35 -9.15
N LEU A 16 -5.89 -19.01 -9.03
CA LEU A 16 -5.18 -18.15 -9.97
C LEU A 16 -5.10 -18.77 -11.37
N LEU A 17 -4.83 -20.07 -11.48
CA LEU A 17 -4.78 -20.77 -12.77
C LEU A 17 -6.16 -20.84 -13.43
N VAL A 18 -7.20 -21.16 -12.65
CA VAL A 18 -8.60 -21.17 -13.10
C VAL A 18 -9.01 -19.78 -13.53
N TYR A 19 -8.67 -18.76 -12.75
CA TYR A 19 -8.97 -17.37 -13.06
C TYR A 19 -8.24 -16.89 -14.32
N ALA A 20 -6.94 -17.20 -14.46
CA ALA A 20 -6.16 -16.87 -15.66
C ALA A 20 -6.70 -17.57 -16.91
N SER A 21 -7.21 -18.79 -16.76
CA SER A 21 -7.89 -19.55 -17.82
C SER A 21 -9.26 -18.94 -18.16
N ALA A 22 -10.05 -18.58 -17.15
CA ALA A 22 -11.38 -17.98 -17.31
C ALA A 22 -11.32 -16.61 -17.99
N ARG A 23 -10.29 -15.80 -17.69
CA ARG A 23 -10.09 -14.48 -18.33
C ARG A 23 -9.88 -14.58 -19.84
N LYS A 24 -9.36 -15.70 -20.35
CA LYS A 24 -9.21 -15.92 -21.81
C LYS A 24 -10.55 -16.14 -22.52
N GLN A 25 -11.64 -16.43 -21.79
CA GLN A 25 -12.95 -16.64 -22.40
C GLN A 25 -13.71 -15.31 -22.59
N LYS A 26 -14.06 -14.97 -23.85
CA LYS A 26 -14.86 -13.78 -24.20
C LYS A 26 -16.18 -13.66 -23.42
N ARG A 27 -16.82 -14.78 -23.07
CA ARG A 27 -18.08 -14.79 -22.29
C ARG A 27 -17.87 -14.30 -20.86
N VAL A 28 -16.79 -14.73 -20.20
CA VAL A 28 -16.43 -14.29 -18.85
C VAL A 28 -16.05 -12.81 -18.87
N LEU A 29 -15.30 -12.37 -19.87
CA LEU A 29 -14.96 -10.96 -20.05
C LEU A 29 -16.22 -10.09 -20.20
N ASN A 30 -17.18 -10.52 -21.04
CA ASN A 30 -18.46 -9.83 -21.21
C ASN A 30 -19.33 -9.87 -19.94
N PHE A 31 -19.27 -10.95 -19.16
CA PHE A 31 -19.97 -11.05 -17.88
C PHE A 31 -19.37 -10.09 -16.85
N ILE A 32 -18.05 -10.06 -16.71
CA ILE A 32 -17.32 -9.09 -15.87
C ILE A 32 -17.69 -7.66 -16.28
N ARG A 33 -17.69 -7.38 -17.59
CA ARG A 33 -18.07 -6.07 -18.14
C ARG A 33 -19.52 -5.69 -17.81
N ARG A 34 -20.42 -6.67 -17.69
CA ARG A 34 -21.83 -6.47 -17.29
C ARG A 34 -22.04 -6.45 -15.77
N GLY A 35 -21.19 -7.12 -15.01
CA GLY A 35 -21.26 -7.22 -13.54
C GLY A 35 -20.90 -5.94 -12.81
N GLY A 36 -20.43 -4.91 -13.53
CA GLY A 36 -20.11 -3.60 -12.99
C GLY A 36 -18.80 -3.58 -12.19
N PHE A 37 -18.64 -2.52 -11.41
CA PHE A 37 -17.39 -2.13 -10.75
C PHE A 37 -16.70 -3.26 -9.95
N LEU A 38 -17.46 -3.96 -9.08
CA LEU A 38 -16.88 -5.01 -8.23
C LEU A 38 -16.35 -6.16 -9.07
N ALA A 39 -17.07 -6.58 -10.10
CA ALA A 39 -16.63 -7.65 -10.98
C ALA A 39 -15.33 -7.29 -11.70
N GLU A 40 -15.16 -6.03 -12.12
CA GLU A 40 -13.96 -5.56 -12.81
C GLU A 40 -12.75 -5.43 -11.87
N ALA A 41 -12.96 -4.91 -10.66
CA ALA A 41 -11.92 -4.85 -9.63
C ALA A 41 -11.45 -6.25 -9.23
N PHE A 42 -12.37 -7.18 -8.91
CA PHE A 42 -12.01 -8.58 -8.63
C PHE A 42 -11.45 -9.32 -9.85
N SER A 43 -11.67 -8.80 -11.06
CA SER A 43 -11.10 -9.34 -12.28
C SER A 43 -9.71 -8.82 -12.61
N GLN A 44 -8.97 -8.27 -11.65
CA GLN A 44 -7.54 -8.07 -11.85
C GLN A 44 -6.74 -9.15 -11.11
N PRO A 45 -5.78 -9.83 -11.77
CA PRO A 45 -5.02 -10.94 -11.18
C PRO A 45 -4.26 -10.53 -9.92
N TYR A 46 -3.79 -9.28 -9.88
CA TYR A 46 -3.10 -8.72 -8.72
C TYR A 46 -4.07 -8.36 -7.59
N ILE A 47 -5.30 -7.93 -7.88
CA ILE A 47 -6.32 -7.82 -6.84
C ILE A 47 -6.63 -9.19 -6.27
N LEU A 48 -6.60 -10.28 -7.04
CA LEU A 48 -6.70 -11.63 -6.47
C LEU A 48 -5.49 -12.01 -5.62
N ILE A 49 -4.28 -11.58 -5.98
CA ILE A 49 -3.11 -11.75 -5.11
C ILE A 49 -3.29 -10.96 -3.83
N TYR A 50 -3.73 -9.69 -3.87
CA TYR A 50 -3.95 -8.91 -2.67
C TYR A 50 -5.13 -9.36 -1.85
N VAL A 51 -6.23 -9.76 -2.49
CA VAL A 51 -7.39 -10.37 -1.84
C VAL A 51 -6.98 -11.71 -1.27
N PHE A 52 -6.08 -12.46 -1.91
CA PHE A 52 -5.53 -13.69 -1.33
C PHE A 52 -4.55 -13.41 -0.22
N LEU A 53 -3.67 -12.42 -0.32
CA LEU A 53 -2.74 -12.06 0.74
C LEU A 53 -3.53 -11.51 1.92
N ALA A 54 -4.49 -10.62 1.67
CA ALA A 54 -5.46 -10.15 2.65
C ALA A 54 -6.35 -11.28 3.15
N TRP A 55 -6.72 -12.27 2.34
CA TRP A 55 -7.46 -13.45 2.77
C TRP A 55 -6.57 -14.41 3.55
N VAL A 56 -5.29 -14.57 3.21
CA VAL A 56 -4.32 -15.37 3.94
C VAL A 56 -4.13 -14.68 5.26
N CYS A 57 -3.73 -13.41 5.30
CA CYS A 57 -3.78 -12.59 6.51
C CYS A 57 -5.11 -12.79 7.23
N PHE A 58 -6.27 -12.58 6.61
CA PHE A 58 -7.57 -12.74 7.26
C PHE A 58 -7.92 -14.18 7.67
N THR A 59 -7.35 -15.21 7.06
CA THR A 59 -7.60 -16.64 7.34
C THR A 59 -6.58 -17.25 8.29
N THR A 60 -5.38 -16.71 8.32
CA THR A 60 -4.30 -17.05 9.24
C THR A 60 -4.39 -16.20 10.51
N ASP A 61 -4.88 -14.97 10.38
CA ASP A 61 -5.14 -13.96 11.40
C ASP A 61 -6.63 -13.95 11.77
N TRP A 62 -7.16 -15.15 12.04
CA TRP A 62 -8.52 -15.37 12.52
C TRP A 62 -8.74 -14.80 13.94
N VAL A 63 -8.02 -13.77 14.38
CA VAL A 63 -8.08 -13.27 15.77
C VAL A 63 -9.42 -12.63 16.09
N TYR A 64 -10.10 -12.01 15.11
CA TYR A 64 -11.43 -11.42 15.29
C TYR A 64 -12.36 -11.65 14.10
N SER A 65 -13.52 -12.26 14.35
CA SER A 65 -14.69 -12.08 13.48
C SER A 65 -14.99 -10.58 13.36
N PHE A 66 -15.59 -10.12 12.26
CA PHE A 66 -16.13 -8.74 12.20
C PHE A 66 -17.10 -8.48 13.38
N SER A 67 -17.78 -9.53 13.88
CA SER A 67 -18.52 -9.45 15.14
C SER A 67 -17.62 -9.13 16.33
N ASP A 68 -16.46 -9.78 16.45
CA ASP A 68 -15.55 -9.55 17.57
C ASP A 68 -14.88 -8.17 17.49
N PHE A 69 -14.69 -7.64 16.28
CA PHE A 69 -14.29 -6.24 16.08
C PHE A 69 -15.40 -5.27 16.53
N MET A 70 -16.66 -5.53 16.17
CA MET A 70 -17.79 -4.73 16.66
C MET A 70 -17.95 -4.88 18.18
N ASP A 71 -17.75 -6.08 18.71
CA ASP A 71 -17.76 -6.36 20.15
C ASP A 71 -16.61 -5.62 20.83
N PHE A 72 -15.42 -5.57 20.22
CA PHE A 72 -14.28 -4.78 20.69
C PHE A 72 -14.63 -3.28 20.74
N THR A 73 -15.27 -2.73 19.71
CA THR A 73 -15.71 -1.32 19.77
C THR A 73 -16.72 -1.10 20.89
N SER A 74 -17.69 -2.01 21.08
CA SER A 74 -18.65 -1.92 22.19
C SER A 74 -18.00 -2.09 23.56
N TYR A 75 -16.98 -2.94 23.66
CA TYR A 75 -16.22 -3.21 24.88
C TYR A 75 -15.40 -1.99 25.29
N LEU A 76 -14.81 -1.28 24.33
CA LEU A 76 -14.13 -0.02 24.60
C LEU A 76 -15.08 1.03 25.21
N PHE A 77 -16.39 0.98 24.91
CA PHE A 77 -17.39 1.85 25.53
C PHE A 77 -17.94 1.33 26.86
N GLU A 78 -17.73 0.05 27.20
CA GLU A 78 -18.27 -0.57 28.40
C GLU A 78 -17.21 -0.58 29.52
N GLN A 79 -16.96 0.62 30.08
CA GLN A 79 -15.88 0.91 31.04
C GLN A 79 -16.01 0.20 32.41
N ASP A 80 -17.16 -0.43 32.70
CA ASP A 80 -17.52 -0.92 34.04
C ASP A 80 -17.49 -2.45 34.23
N ARG A 81 -17.00 -3.24 33.26
CA ARG A 81 -16.88 -4.69 33.50
C ARG A 81 -15.76 -4.97 34.51
N PRO A 82 -16.02 -5.67 35.63
CA PRO A 82 -14.98 -6.02 36.58
C PRO A 82 -13.96 -6.94 35.90
N HIS A 83 -12.76 -6.42 35.65
CA HIS A 83 -11.64 -7.20 35.15
C HIS A 83 -11.40 -8.38 36.09
N ALA A 84 -11.23 -9.59 35.54
CA ALA A 84 -10.88 -10.76 36.32
C ALA A 84 -9.56 -10.49 37.06
N PRO A 85 -9.58 -10.32 38.40
CA PRO A 85 -8.50 -9.66 39.14
C PRO A 85 -7.16 -10.42 39.12
N GLY A 86 -7.16 -11.70 38.73
CA GLY A 86 -5.95 -12.53 38.73
C GLY A 86 -5.05 -12.38 37.51
N PHE A 87 -5.60 -12.12 36.32
CA PHE A 87 -4.83 -12.24 35.08
C PHE A 87 -3.71 -11.19 34.96
N CYS A 88 -4.07 -9.94 35.24
CA CYS A 88 -3.14 -8.82 35.29
C CYS A 88 -2.04 -9.07 36.33
N GLN A 89 -2.40 -9.59 37.50
CA GLN A 89 -1.44 -9.86 38.57
C GLN A 89 -0.39 -10.89 38.15
N ALA A 90 -0.81 -11.99 37.51
CA ALA A 90 0.11 -12.98 36.97
C ALA A 90 1.03 -12.42 35.88
N MET A 91 0.53 -11.53 35.01
CA MET A 91 1.36 -10.90 33.98
C MET A 91 2.49 -10.05 34.58
N ARG A 92 2.18 -9.25 35.61
CA ARG A 92 3.19 -8.43 36.31
C ARG A 92 4.21 -9.29 37.04
N GLU A 93 3.74 -10.31 37.75
CA GLU A 93 4.61 -11.26 38.44
C GLU A 93 5.58 -11.92 37.44
N LYS A 94 5.10 -12.31 36.25
CA LYS A 94 5.92 -12.91 35.18
C LYS A 94 6.93 -11.95 34.54
N ILE A 95 6.51 -10.74 34.16
CA ILE A 95 7.44 -9.74 33.57
C ILE A 95 8.55 -9.45 34.58
N CYS A 96 8.20 -9.26 35.84
CA CYS A 96 9.17 -9.04 36.89
C CYS A 96 10.05 -10.24 37.17
N HIS A 97 9.52 -11.45 37.04
CA HIS A 97 10.32 -12.65 37.18
C HIS A 97 11.33 -12.78 36.03
N ALA A 98 10.97 -12.40 34.80
CA ALA A 98 11.88 -12.40 33.67
C ALA A 98 12.99 -11.35 33.77
N GLU A 99 12.66 -10.14 34.25
CA GLU A 99 13.63 -9.04 34.42
C GLU A 99 14.51 -9.19 35.66
N ALA A 100 13.94 -9.58 36.80
CA ALA A 100 14.65 -9.65 38.08
C ALA A 100 15.43 -10.95 38.27
N CYS A 101 15.11 -12.02 37.53
CA CYS A 101 15.72 -13.34 37.75
C CYS A 101 16.68 -13.73 36.61
N ALA A 102 17.83 -13.07 36.55
CA ALA A 102 18.90 -13.49 35.66
C ALA A 102 19.55 -14.79 36.18
N GLY A 103 19.42 -15.89 35.41
CA GLY A 103 20.06 -17.17 35.76
C GLY A 103 19.32 -18.01 36.80
N GLY A 104 18.01 -17.77 37.01
CA GLY A 104 17.17 -18.59 37.89
C GLY A 104 17.32 -18.34 39.39
N ILE A 105 18.13 -17.36 39.78
CA ILE A 105 18.23 -16.88 41.16
C ILE A 105 17.46 -15.57 41.23
N CYS A 106 16.27 -15.60 41.82
CA CYS A 106 15.49 -14.40 42.10
C CYS A 106 15.82 -13.91 43.52
N GLY A 107 16.36 -12.69 43.67
CA GLY A 107 16.28 -12.00 44.93
C GLY A 107 14.80 -11.69 45.21
N SER A 108 14.21 -12.22 46.28
CA SER A 108 12.80 -11.93 46.63
C SER A 108 12.53 -10.43 46.74
N GLN A 109 13.55 -9.67 47.14
CA GLN A 109 13.50 -8.22 47.25
C GLN A 109 13.57 -7.51 45.89
N GLU A 110 14.37 -7.99 44.94
CA GLU A 110 14.41 -7.43 43.57
C GLU A 110 13.13 -7.72 42.81
N LEU A 111 12.56 -8.92 43.00
CA LEU A 111 11.25 -9.26 42.47
C LEU A 111 10.15 -8.40 43.10
N GLU A 112 10.14 -8.23 44.42
CA GLU A 112 9.21 -7.31 45.09
C GLU A 112 9.41 -5.85 44.66
N ASP A 113 10.63 -5.40 44.47
CA ASP A 113 10.94 -4.03 44.04
C ASP A 113 10.59 -3.79 42.58
N CYS A 114 10.76 -4.80 41.72
CA CYS A 114 10.23 -4.81 40.36
C CYS A 114 8.70 -4.75 40.41
N ILE A 115 8.07 -5.67 41.14
CA ILE A 115 6.61 -5.70 41.28
C ILE A 115 6.18 -4.33 41.76
N ARG A 116 6.73 -3.76 42.84
CA ARG A 116 6.39 -2.42 43.35
C ARG A 116 6.62 -1.28 42.34
N ARG A 117 7.66 -1.35 41.50
CA ARG A 117 7.91 -0.38 40.42
C ARG A 117 6.81 -0.42 39.36
N TYR A 118 6.35 -1.60 38.99
CA TYR A 118 5.24 -1.74 38.05
C TYR A 118 3.90 -1.35 38.74
N PRO A 119 3.10 -0.43 38.18
CA PRO A 119 1.76 -0.14 38.68
C PRO A 119 0.91 -1.42 38.87
N LYS A 120 -0.15 -1.35 39.68
CA LYS A 120 -1.11 -2.49 39.75
C LYS A 120 -1.54 -2.82 38.32
N PRO A 121 -1.54 -4.08 37.88
CA PRO A 121 -1.45 -4.36 36.46
C PRO A 121 -2.71 -4.01 35.65
N CYS A 122 -3.86 -3.84 36.30
CA CYS A 122 -5.04 -3.24 35.67
C CYS A 122 -4.87 -1.73 35.37
N MET A 123 -3.89 -1.07 35.99
CA MET A 123 -3.42 0.28 35.67
C MET A 123 -2.19 0.28 34.74
N LEU A 124 -1.37 -0.78 34.68
CA LEU A 124 -0.38 -0.94 33.59
C LEU A 124 -1.08 -1.01 32.22
N LEU A 125 -2.31 -1.48 32.23
CA LEU A 125 -3.19 -1.57 31.09
C LEU A 125 -4.04 -0.33 30.84
N SER A 126 -3.91 0.71 31.68
CA SER A 126 -4.47 2.00 31.30
C SER A 126 -3.58 2.55 30.20
N ILE A 127 -3.88 2.14 28.96
CA ILE A 127 -3.49 2.86 27.77
C ILE A 127 -3.67 4.35 28.12
N PRO A 128 -2.62 5.18 28.04
CA PRO A 128 -2.72 6.57 28.42
C PRO A 128 -3.92 7.21 27.72
N HIS A 129 -4.67 8.10 28.38
CA HIS A 129 -5.89 8.67 27.79
C HIS A 129 -5.67 9.29 26.39
N TRP A 130 -4.49 9.86 26.14
CA TRP A 130 -4.12 10.37 24.82
C TRP A 130 -4.00 9.24 23.78
N LEU A 131 -3.44 8.09 24.14
CA LEU A 131 -3.32 6.92 23.26
C LEU A 131 -4.66 6.21 23.09
N GLN A 132 -5.49 6.15 24.14
CA GLN A 132 -6.88 5.69 24.02
C GLN A 132 -7.61 6.53 22.96
N THR A 133 -7.45 7.85 23.02
CA THR A 133 -8.07 8.75 22.03
C THR A 133 -7.63 8.43 20.60
N LEU A 134 -6.34 8.11 20.38
CA LEU A 134 -5.85 7.69 19.06
C LEU A 134 -6.45 6.36 18.61
N VAL A 135 -6.51 5.36 19.51
CA VAL A 135 -7.13 4.06 19.24
C VAL A 135 -8.62 4.22 18.90
N PHE A 136 -9.35 5.04 19.65
CA PHE A 136 -10.77 5.33 19.39
C PHE A 136 -10.99 6.07 18.07
N LEU A 137 -10.07 6.95 17.68
CA LEU A 137 -10.17 7.70 16.42
C LEU A 137 -9.80 6.84 15.20
N SER A 138 -9.08 5.73 15.39
CA SER A 138 -8.57 4.90 14.30
C SER A 138 -9.70 4.26 13.44
N PRO A 139 -10.69 3.53 14.00
CA PRO A 139 -11.78 2.96 13.22
C PRO A 139 -12.57 3.97 12.37
N PRO A 140 -13.08 5.11 12.89
CA PRO A 140 -13.85 6.04 12.08
C PRO A 140 -12.99 6.68 10.97
N CYS A 141 -11.71 6.98 11.22
CA CYS A 141 -10.80 7.47 10.18
C CYS A 141 -10.64 6.47 9.03
N VAL A 142 -10.42 5.19 9.34
CA VAL A 142 -10.27 4.13 8.33
C VAL A 142 -11.58 3.89 7.58
N ILE A 143 -12.72 3.84 8.27
CA ILE A 143 -14.04 3.70 7.63
C ILE A 143 -14.28 4.86 6.66
N LEU A 144 -14.02 6.10 7.07
CA LEU A 144 -14.16 7.26 6.20
C LEU A 144 -13.20 7.20 5.01
N ALA A 145 -11.94 6.80 5.22
CA ALA A 145 -10.97 6.61 4.13
C ALA A 145 -11.45 5.56 3.12
N VAL A 146 -11.95 4.41 3.60
CA VAL A 146 -12.53 3.35 2.75
C VAL A 146 -13.75 3.87 1.96
N VAL A 147 -14.65 4.61 2.60
CA VAL A 147 -15.83 5.19 1.93
C VAL A 147 -15.41 6.20 0.87
N ILE A 148 -14.44 7.07 1.17
CA ILE A 148 -13.90 8.05 0.21
C ILE A 148 -13.29 7.33 -0.99
N SER A 149 -12.40 6.36 -0.77
CA SER A 149 -11.80 5.56 -1.84
C SER A 149 -12.87 4.83 -2.65
N ALA A 150 -13.85 4.19 -2.03
CA ALA A 150 -14.92 3.48 -2.73
C ALA A 150 -15.78 4.42 -3.60
N VAL A 151 -16.19 5.58 -3.07
CA VAL A 151 -16.92 6.61 -3.83
C VAL A 151 -16.08 7.13 -4.98
N HIS A 152 -14.79 7.33 -4.75
CA HIS A 152 -13.86 7.83 -5.76
C HIS A 152 -13.67 6.84 -6.89
N THR A 153 -13.43 5.57 -6.56
CA THR A 153 -13.32 4.49 -7.52
C THR A 153 -14.61 4.33 -8.31
N TRP A 154 -15.78 4.41 -7.65
CA TRP A 154 -17.07 4.39 -8.33
C TRP A 154 -17.24 5.55 -9.32
N ARG A 155 -16.83 6.76 -8.94
CA ARG A 155 -16.84 7.93 -9.83
C ARG A 155 -15.92 7.73 -11.03
N HIS A 156 -14.72 7.19 -10.83
CA HIS A 156 -13.84 6.81 -11.93
C HIS A 156 -14.52 5.79 -12.83
N ALA A 157 -15.00 4.68 -12.30
CA ALA A 157 -15.68 3.65 -13.08
C ALA A 157 -16.87 4.18 -13.90
N ARG A 158 -17.64 5.13 -13.34
CA ARG A 158 -18.83 5.72 -13.99
C ARG A 158 -18.51 6.82 -15.00
N TYR A 159 -17.59 7.73 -14.69
CA TYR A 159 -17.34 8.94 -15.48
C TYR A 159 -16.03 8.88 -16.28
N GLY A 160 -15.09 8.01 -15.92
CA GLY A 160 -13.79 7.89 -16.57
C GLY A 160 -13.78 7.06 -17.86
N ARG A 161 -14.96 6.75 -18.45
CA ARG A 161 -15.06 6.03 -19.72
C ARG A 161 -15.69 6.90 -20.81
N PRO A 162 -14.92 7.62 -21.64
CA PRO A 162 -15.30 7.80 -23.02
C PRO A 162 -15.01 6.48 -23.76
N TRP A 163 -16.06 5.79 -24.20
CA TRP A 163 -16.06 4.40 -24.69
C TRP A 163 -15.23 4.11 -25.96
N CYS A 164 -14.44 5.03 -26.49
CA CYS A 164 -13.80 4.89 -27.80
C CYS A 164 -12.31 4.53 -27.79
N ASP A 165 -11.54 4.87 -26.76
CA ASP A 165 -10.07 4.67 -26.77
C ASP A 165 -9.63 3.57 -25.80
N GLN A 166 -9.16 2.44 -26.33
CA GLN A 166 -8.57 1.34 -25.53
C GLN A 166 -7.40 1.84 -24.66
N ASP A 167 -6.66 2.84 -25.12
CA ASP A 167 -5.47 3.38 -24.44
C ASP A 167 -5.81 4.12 -23.14
N LEU A 168 -7.06 4.53 -22.94
CA LEU A 168 -7.51 5.17 -21.70
C LEU A 168 -7.91 4.15 -20.62
N GLU A 169 -8.20 2.91 -21.01
CA GLU A 169 -8.62 1.85 -20.09
C GLU A 169 -7.47 1.46 -19.14
N SER A 170 -6.24 1.39 -19.66
CA SER A 170 -5.05 1.10 -18.84
C SER A 170 -4.78 2.20 -17.82
N LEU A 171 -4.75 3.47 -18.24
CA LEU A 171 -4.50 4.62 -17.37
C LEU A 171 -5.51 4.66 -16.20
N HIS A 172 -6.77 4.36 -16.51
CA HIS A 172 -7.84 4.30 -15.53
C HIS A 172 -7.62 3.17 -14.53
N ALA A 173 -7.30 1.96 -15.00
CA ALA A 173 -7.02 0.82 -14.12
C ALA A 173 -5.87 1.14 -13.14
N HIS A 174 -4.79 1.72 -13.64
CA HIS A 174 -3.65 2.16 -12.81
C HIS A 174 -4.07 3.23 -11.79
N ALA A 175 -4.91 4.20 -12.18
CA ALA A 175 -5.40 5.23 -11.27
C ALA A 175 -6.26 4.63 -10.15
N ILE A 176 -7.09 3.62 -10.44
CA ILE A 176 -7.90 2.92 -9.43
C ILE A 176 -7.00 2.23 -8.39
N GLU A 177 -5.93 1.55 -8.81
CA GLU A 177 -4.98 0.94 -7.88
C GLU A 177 -4.36 1.98 -6.92
N VAL A 178 -4.02 3.17 -7.42
CA VAL A 178 -3.49 4.25 -6.58
C VAL A 178 -4.54 4.77 -5.59
N ILE A 179 -5.79 4.91 -6.01
CA ILE A 179 -6.91 5.43 -5.19
C ILE A 179 -7.29 4.50 -4.03
N LEU A 180 -7.06 3.20 -4.19
CA LEU A 180 -7.36 2.20 -3.17
C LEU A 180 -6.30 2.11 -2.07
N LEU A 181 -5.14 2.73 -2.28
CA LEU A 181 -4.01 2.70 -1.35
C LEU A 181 -4.37 3.06 0.10
N PRO A 182 -5.09 4.17 0.40
CA PRO A 182 -5.38 4.55 1.78
C PRO A 182 -6.37 3.59 2.46
N ALA A 183 -7.29 3.02 1.69
CA ALA A 183 -8.24 2.02 2.18
C ALA A 183 -7.52 0.73 2.57
N VAL A 184 -6.65 0.22 1.70
CA VAL A 184 -5.88 -1.01 1.97
C VAL A 184 -4.94 -0.82 3.16
N TYR A 185 -4.14 0.24 3.13
CA TYR A 185 -3.17 0.54 4.19
C TYR A 185 -3.87 0.80 5.53
N GLY A 186 -5.00 1.52 5.52
CA GLY A 186 -5.81 1.80 6.69
C GLY A 186 -6.42 0.55 7.33
N ILE A 187 -6.91 -0.40 6.51
CA ILE A 187 -7.44 -1.68 7.01
C ILE A 187 -6.36 -2.49 7.71
N PHE A 188 -5.20 -2.69 7.08
CA PHE A 188 -4.09 -3.44 7.71
C PHE A 188 -3.60 -2.77 8.99
N SER A 189 -3.55 -1.43 9.01
CA SER A 189 -3.16 -0.68 10.21
C SER A 189 -4.19 -0.83 11.33
N LEU A 190 -5.48 -0.86 11.00
CA LEU A 190 -6.55 -1.04 11.98
C LEU A 190 -6.54 -2.43 12.60
N ILE A 191 -6.24 -3.46 11.79
CA ILE A 191 -6.03 -4.83 12.30
C ILE A 191 -4.87 -4.82 13.29
N SER A 192 -3.73 -4.20 12.93
CA SER A 192 -2.59 -4.05 13.84
C SER A 192 -2.94 -3.29 15.12
N VAL A 193 -3.78 -2.25 15.07
CA VAL A 193 -4.29 -1.56 16.28
C VAL A 193 -5.08 -2.53 17.15
N ALA A 194 -6.02 -3.28 16.57
CA ALA A 194 -6.82 -4.25 17.31
C ALA A 194 -5.95 -5.32 17.98
N ASP A 195 -4.95 -5.86 17.27
CA ASP A 195 -4.03 -6.86 17.79
C ASP A 195 -3.19 -6.32 18.95
N GLN A 196 -2.63 -5.11 18.80
CA GLN A 196 -1.82 -4.49 19.85
C GLN A 196 -2.65 -4.14 21.08
N VAL A 197 -3.89 -3.65 20.93
CA VAL A 197 -4.76 -3.42 22.09
C VAL A 197 -5.10 -4.73 22.77
N SER A 198 -5.38 -5.79 22.01
CA SER A 198 -5.69 -7.11 22.55
C SER A 198 -4.52 -7.70 23.32
N LEU A 199 -3.31 -7.52 22.80
CA LEU A 199 -2.07 -7.92 23.42
C LEU A 199 -1.84 -7.15 24.73
N LEU A 200 -2.02 -5.82 24.70
CA LEU A 200 -1.92 -5.00 25.91
C LEU A 200 -2.96 -5.43 26.93
N GLU A 201 -4.21 -5.71 26.52
CA GLU A 201 -5.31 -6.21 27.38
C GLU A 201 -5.03 -7.63 27.91
N GLY A 202 -4.02 -8.30 27.35
CA GLY A 202 -3.67 -9.69 27.58
C GLY A 202 -4.85 -10.63 27.35
N ARG A 203 -5.58 -10.38 26.27
CA ARG A 203 -6.64 -11.28 25.82
C ARG A 203 -6.04 -12.61 25.37
N THR A 204 -6.31 -13.66 26.14
CA THR A 204 -5.94 -15.05 25.81
C THR A 204 -7.04 -15.80 25.07
N ASP A 205 -8.22 -15.19 24.90
CA ASP A 205 -9.31 -15.72 24.10
C ASP A 205 -9.12 -15.51 22.59
N THR A 206 -8.03 -14.83 22.22
CA THR A 206 -7.60 -14.62 20.84
C THR A 206 -7.33 -15.94 20.13
N ARG A 207 -7.58 -15.99 18.82
CA ARG A 207 -7.30 -17.20 18.05
C ARG A 207 -5.80 -17.44 17.83
N VAL A 208 -4.95 -16.41 17.94
CA VAL A 208 -3.48 -16.57 17.96
C VAL A 208 -3.03 -17.41 19.16
N TRP A 209 -3.68 -17.24 20.33
CA TRP A 209 -3.47 -18.11 21.48
C TRP A 209 -3.95 -19.53 21.21
N LYS A 210 -5.21 -19.68 20.80
CA LYS A 210 -5.85 -20.99 20.55
C LYS A 210 -5.19 -21.79 19.43
N ALA A 211 -4.50 -21.14 18.49
CA ALA A 211 -3.74 -21.79 17.43
C ALA A 211 -2.53 -22.57 17.97
N ASP A 212 -2.05 -22.20 19.16
CA ASP A 212 -0.99 -22.90 19.87
C ASP A 212 -1.57 -24.00 20.75
N ALA A 213 -1.86 -25.16 20.14
CA ALA A 213 -2.47 -26.29 20.83
C ALA A 213 -1.79 -26.67 22.17
N PRO A 214 -0.45 -26.72 22.30
CA PRO A 214 0.18 -27.01 23.59
C PRO A 214 -0.04 -25.90 24.62
N CYS A 215 0.08 -24.62 24.25
CA CYS A 215 -0.14 -23.51 25.18
C CYS A 215 -1.62 -23.33 25.56
N ASP A 216 -2.54 -23.59 24.65
CA ASP A 216 -3.98 -23.61 24.94
C ASP A 216 -4.34 -24.77 25.87
N ALA A 217 -3.79 -25.97 25.64
CA ALA A 217 -3.97 -27.11 26.53
C ALA A 217 -3.41 -26.84 27.94
N GLU A 218 -2.22 -26.21 28.04
CA GLU A 218 -1.63 -25.79 29.31
C GLU A 218 -2.53 -24.78 30.03
N MET A 219 -3.04 -23.77 29.32
CA MET A 219 -3.97 -22.78 29.87
C MET A 219 -5.28 -23.42 30.34
N GLN A 220 -5.83 -24.38 29.60
CA GLN A 220 -7.06 -25.08 29.99
C GLN A 220 -6.85 -25.98 31.21
N LEU A 221 -5.69 -26.64 31.32
CA LEU A 221 -5.38 -27.57 32.40
C LEU A 221 -5.04 -26.84 33.71
N HIS A 222 -4.21 -25.81 33.64
CA HIS A 222 -3.64 -25.14 34.82
C HIS A 222 -4.31 -23.79 35.13
N GLY A 223 -5.18 -23.31 34.23
CA GLY A 223 -5.78 -21.98 34.31
C GLY A 223 -4.81 -20.88 33.89
N LYS A 224 -5.34 -19.66 33.71
CA LYS A 224 -4.58 -18.53 33.16
C LYS A 224 -3.36 -18.10 34.01
N LEU A 225 -3.37 -18.39 35.31
CA LEU A 225 -2.33 -17.96 36.24
C LEU A 225 -1.06 -18.82 36.19
N GLN A 226 -1.15 -20.03 35.63
CA GLN A 226 -0.09 -21.04 35.70
C GLN A 226 0.49 -21.41 34.32
N ILE A 227 0.23 -20.60 33.30
CA ILE A 227 0.80 -20.82 31.97
C ILE A 227 2.33 -20.70 32.06
N SER A 228 3.09 -21.49 31.30
CA SER A 228 4.55 -21.38 31.21
C SER A 228 5.02 -20.02 30.66
N ASP A 229 6.22 -19.57 31.06
CA ASP A 229 6.83 -18.34 30.53
C ASP A 229 7.20 -18.46 29.04
N THR A 230 7.54 -19.66 28.60
CA THR A 230 7.80 -19.99 27.20
C THR A 230 6.57 -19.79 26.34
N CYS A 231 5.40 -20.28 26.76
CA CYS A 231 4.16 -20.08 26.01
C CYS A 231 3.77 -18.60 25.92
N TRP A 232 3.95 -17.86 27.01
CA TRP A 232 3.61 -16.45 27.05
C TRP A 232 4.53 -15.59 26.18
N SER A 233 5.86 -15.78 26.31
CA SER A 233 6.84 -15.08 25.48
C SER A 233 6.64 -15.38 24.00
N GLU A 234 6.37 -16.64 23.64
CA GLU A 234 6.09 -17.02 22.25
C GLU A 234 4.79 -16.39 21.72
N PHE A 235 3.75 -16.28 22.54
CA PHE A 235 2.51 -15.59 22.18
C PHE A 235 2.73 -14.10 21.89
N ILE A 236 3.46 -13.39 22.76
CA ILE A 236 3.78 -11.97 22.56
C ILE A 236 4.55 -11.79 21.26
N ASP A 237 5.64 -12.54 21.12
CA ASP A 237 6.53 -12.47 19.96
C ASP A 237 5.79 -12.82 18.67
N ARG A 238 4.87 -13.80 18.72
CA ARG A 238 3.98 -14.13 17.58
C ARG A 238 3.06 -12.96 17.25
N SER A 239 2.41 -12.35 18.24
CA SER A 239 1.51 -11.21 18.03
C SER A 239 2.22 -10.00 17.41
N VAL A 240 3.45 -9.71 17.85
CA VAL A 240 4.30 -8.65 17.26
C VAL A 240 4.59 -8.93 15.79
N ARG A 241 4.94 -10.17 15.45
CA ARG A 241 5.21 -10.54 14.07
C ARG A 241 3.98 -10.46 13.17
N TRP A 242 2.80 -10.83 13.65
CA TRP A 242 1.54 -10.64 12.91
C TRP A 242 1.27 -9.16 12.62
N CYS A 243 1.41 -8.30 13.62
CA CYS A 243 1.33 -6.86 13.45
C CYS A 243 2.32 -6.35 12.39
N ASN A 244 3.57 -6.82 12.42
CA ASN A 244 4.58 -6.46 11.42
C ASN A 244 4.23 -6.99 10.02
N LEU A 245 3.69 -8.19 9.93
CA LEU A 245 3.27 -8.81 8.66
C LEU A 245 2.18 -7.99 7.97
N ASN A 246 1.23 -7.45 8.73
CA ASN A 246 0.19 -6.55 8.21
C ASN A 246 0.81 -5.30 7.55
N PHE A 247 1.84 -4.71 8.16
CA PHE A 247 2.56 -3.59 7.55
C PHE A 247 3.39 -4.02 6.32
N ILE A 248 4.04 -5.19 6.35
CA ILE A 248 4.79 -5.69 5.18
C ILE A 248 3.86 -5.89 3.97
N VAL A 249 2.64 -6.37 4.18
CA VAL A 249 1.64 -6.52 3.10
C VAL A 249 1.13 -5.14 2.63
N ALA A 250 0.94 -4.20 3.55
CA ALA A 250 0.56 -2.83 3.22
C ALA A 250 1.66 -2.13 2.38
N ASP A 251 2.93 -2.28 2.75
CA ASP A 251 4.10 -1.76 2.02
C ASP A 251 4.24 -2.38 0.62
N LEU A 252 3.92 -3.67 0.47
CA LEU A 252 3.84 -4.31 -0.84
C LEU A 252 2.77 -3.65 -1.72
N TYR A 253 1.58 -3.39 -1.16
CA TYR A 253 0.52 -2.69 -1.90
C TYR A 253 0.95 -1.28 -2.28
N GLU A 254 1.62 -0.55 -1.39
CA GLU A 254 2.19 0.76 -1.68
C GLU A 254 3.20 0.73 -2.84
N ALA A 255 4.14 -0.21 -2.81
CA ALA A 255 5.13 -0.35 -3.87
C ALA A 255 4.49 -0.62 -5.24
N ARG A 256 3.41 -1.39 -5.24
CA ARG A 256 2.59 -1.62 -6.44
C ARG A 256 1.85 -0.37 -6.88
N ALA A 257 1.21 0.35 -5.96
CA ALA A 257 0.52 1.60 -6.28
C ALA A 257 1.47 2.62 -6.91
N LEU A 258 2.71 2.73 -6.40
CA LEU A 258 3.76 3.57 -6.99
C LEU A 258 4.19 3.10 -8.39
N TYR A 259 4.29 1.79 -8.61
CA TYR A 259 4.54 1.23 -9.93
C TYR A 259 3.43 1.62 -10.92
N CYS A 260 2.16 1.48 -10.53
CA CYS A 260 1.01 1.84 -11.34
C CYS A 260 0.94 3.35 -11.61
N PHE A 261 1.23 4.18 -10.61
CA PHE A 261 1.36 5.62 -10.78
C PHE A 261 2.42 5.99 -11.82
N SER A 262 3.61 5.39 -11.71
CA SER A 262 4.73 5.63 -12.62
C SER A 262 4.37 5.21 -14.04
N TRP A 263 3.74 4.04 -14.20
CA TRP A 263 3.28 3.55 -15.48
C TRP A 263 2.22 4.46 -16.12
N ALA A 264 1.23 4.91 -15.33
CA ALA A 264 0.22 5.86 -15.80
C ALA A 264 0.84 7.19 -16.28
N CYS A 265 1.89 7.67 -15.61
CA CYS A 265 2.60 8.86 -16.07
C CYS A 265 3.28 8.63 -17.43
N MET A 266 3.88 7.47 -17.65
CA MET A 266 4.51 7.13 -18.92
C MET A 266 3.50 6.97 -20.06
N GLU A 267 2.40 6.25 -19.81
CA GLU A 267 1.32 6.09 -20.79
C GLU A 267 0.72 7.44 -21.17
N TYR A 268 0.55 8.35 -20.20
CA TYR A 268 0.07 9.70 -20.48
C TYR A 268 1.03 10.47 -21.40
N ILE A 269 2.35 10.34 -21.21
CA ILE A 269 3.33 10.98 -22.09
C ILE A 269 3.27 10.41 -23.51
N ASP A 270 3.16 9.09 -23.64
CA ASP A 270 3.04 8.42 -24.93
C ASP A 270 1.74 8.85 -25.67
N LEU A 271 0.64 9.01 -24.93
CA LEU A 271 -0.62 9.56 -25.43
C LEU A 271 -0.49 11.01 -25.89
N GLN A 272 0.14 11.88 -25.09
CA GLN A 272 0.37 13.27 -25.45
C GLN A 272 1.22 13.39 -26.71
N ARG A 273 2.23 12.53 -26.83
CA ARG A 273 3.11 12.49 -27.99
C ARG A 273 2.36 12.07 -29.26
N THR A 274 1.49 11.07 -29.16
CA THR A 274 0.71 10.57 -30.29
C THR A 274 -0.38 11.57 -30.70
N LYS A 275 -1.10 12.16 -29.74
CA LYS A 275 -2.25 13.05 -30.02
C LYS A 275 -1.86 14.46 -30.43
N ARG A 276 -0.91 15.10 -29.74
CA ARG A 276 -0.60 16.52 -30.03
C ARG A 276 0.17 16.73 -31.32
N GLY A 277 0.65 15.67 -31.98
CA GLY A 277 1.57 15.80 -33.10
C GLY A 277 2.70 16.78 -32.77
N LEU A 278 3.12 16.86 -31.49
CA LEU A 278 3.89 17.96 -30.90
C LEU A 278 5.28 18.16 -31.57
N LEU A 279 5.58 17.31 -32.56
CA LEU A 279 6.79 17.22 -33.34
C LEU A 279 6.54 16.91 -34.84
N SER A 280 5.28 16.91 -35.32
CA SER A 280 4.94 16.54 -36.70
C SER A 280 5.09 17.67 -37.72
N SER A 281 5.41 18.89 -37.28
CA SER A 281 5.32 20.07 -38.16
C SER A 281 6.51 20.29 -39.11
N SER A 282 7.56 19.47 -39.11
CA SER A 282 8.67 19.68 -40.07
C SER A 282 9.42 18.44 -40.58
N CYS A 283 9.38 17.30 -39.87
CA CYS A 283 9.82 16.00 -40.39
C CYS A 283 9.38 14.89 -39.43
N PRO A 284 8.26 14.18 -39.71
CA PRO A 284 7.70 13.21 -38.76
C PRO A 284 8.66 12.05 -38.43
N THR A 285 9.56 11.70 -39.35
CA THR A 285 10.56 10.64 -39.16
C THR A 285 11.79 11.09 -38.36
N CYS A 286 12.27 12.32 -38.54
CA CYS A 286 13.49 12.77 -37.86
C CYS A 286 13.25 13.15 -36.39
N HIS A 287 12.17 13.91 -36.10
CA HIS A 287 11.91 14.32 -34.72
C HIS A 287 11.40 13.18 -33.83
N SER A 288 10.65 12.23 -34.40
CA SER A 288 10.23 11.05 -33.64
C SER A 288 11.43 10.19 -33.23
N ALA A 289 12.46 10.08 -34.07
CA ALA A 289 13.69 9.37 -33.74
C ALA A 289 14.44 10.02 -32.56
N VAL A 290 14.66 11.33 -32.59
CA VAL A 290 15.39 12.04 -31.50
C VAL A 290 14.60 12.03 -30.19
N SER A 291 13.28 12.25 -30.26
CA SER A 291 12.42 12.21 -29.08
C SER A 291 12.36 10.80 -28.47
N ASN A 292 12.30 9.74 -29.30
CA ASN A 292 12.43 8.36 -28.83
C ASN A 292 13.78 8.12 -28.16
N MET A 293 14.86 8.61 -28.77
CA MET A 293 16.21 8.39 -28.28
C MET A 293 16.45 9.00 -26.90
N LEU A 294 15.78 10.11 -26.57
CA LEU A 294 15.91 10.79 -25.26
C LEU A 294 14.87 10.34 -24.23
N LEU A 295 13.62 10.14 -24.63
CA LEU A 295 12.53 9.80 -23.69
C LEU A 295 12.56 8.33 -23.27
N THR A 296 12.96 7.41 -24.15
CA THR A 296 12.99 5.98 -23.83
C THR A 296 13.95 5.68 -22.68
N PRO A 297 15.22 6.16 -22.69
CA PRO A 297 16.12 5.94 -21.56
C PRO A 297 15.61 6.58 -20.26
N LEU A 298 15.01 7.77 -20.34
CA LEU A 298 14.44 8.44 -19.16
C LEU A 298 13.28 7.64 -18.57
N LYS A 299 12.39 7.11 -19.42
CA LYS A 299 11.28 6.23 -19.04
C LYS A 299 11.79 4.94 -18.41
N GLU A 300 12.75 4.27 -19.05
CA GLU A 300 13.33 3.02 -18.56
C GLU A 300 14.04 3.21 -17.22
N MET A 301 14.86 4.24 -17.05
CA MET A 301 15.52 4.51 -15.77
C MET A 301 14.53 4.85 -14.65
N THR A 302 13.48 5.62 -14.96
CA THR A 302 12.45 5.95 -13.97
C THR A 302 11.69 4.70 -13.54
N LEU A 303 11.28 3.87 -14.51
CA LEU A 303 10.58 2.62 -14.23
C LEU A 303 11.46 1.60 -13.52
N LEU A 304 12.76 1.52 -13.83
CA LEU A 304 13.67 0.57 -13.21
C LEU A 304 13.75 0.76 -11.69
N GLY A 305 13.86 2.00 -11.20
CA GLY A 305 13.89 2.28 -9.77
C GLY A 305 12.62 1.83 -9.05
N VAL A 306 11.46 2.11 -9.64
CA VAL A 306 10.15 1.75 -9.07
C VAL A 306 9.87 0.25 -9.20
N GLN A 307 10.32 -0.40 -10.29
CA GLN A 307 10.26 -1.85 -10.46
C GLN A 307 11.12 -2.55 -9.41
N LEU A 308 12.34 -2.07 -9.18
CA LEU A 308 13.21 -2.61 -8.14
C LEU A 308 12.49 -2.48 -6.78
N PHE A 309 11.91 -1.32 -6.46
CA PHE A 309 11.16 -1.13 -5.21
C PHE A 309 10.00 -2.11 -5.04
N ASN A 310 9.24 -2.35 -6.12
CA ASN A 310 8.13 -3.30 -6.09
C ASN A 310 8.62 -4.75 -5.94
N VAL A 311 9.70 -5.14 -6.63
CA VAL A 311 10.27 -6.49 -6.54
C VAL A 311 10.86 -6.76 -5.16
N THR A 312 11.51 -5.77 -4.53
CA THR A 312 12.11 -5.96 -3.20
C THR A 312 11.05 -6.09 -2.11
N ASN A 313 9.99 -5.28 -2.16
CA ASN A 313 8.86 -5.45 -1.24
C ASN A 313 8.13 -6.78 -1.47
N LEU A 314 7.99 -7.21 -2.72
CA LEU A 314 7.41 -8.52 -3.02
C LEU A 314 8.25 -9.65 -2.44
N ALA A 315 9.56 -9.61 -2.63
CA ALA A 315 10.49 -10.59 -2.07
C ALA A 315 10.44 -10.60 -0.54
N ARG A 316 10.40 -9.42 0.10
CA ARG A 316 10.25 -9.28 1.56
C ARG A 316 8.93 -9.89 2.06
N ALA A 317 7.81 -9.57 1.43
CA ALA A 317 6.50 -10.08 1.80
C ALA A 317 6.42 -11.60 1.66
N ILE A 318 6.91 -12.15 0.55
CA ILE A 318 6.98 -13.60 0.34
C ILE A 318 7.85 -14.25 1.42
N PHE A 319 9.03 -13.70 1.68
CA PHE A 319 9.94 -14.22 2.71
C PHE A 319 9.28 -14.23 4.09
N ALA A 320 8.68 -13.11 4.52
CA ALA A 320 8.04 -12.99 5.82
C ALA A 320 6.83 -13.95 5.96
N LEU A 321 5.99 -14.04 4.93
CA LEU A 321 4.85 -14.97 4.91
C LEU A 321 5.33 -16.41 4.98
N VAL A 322 6.28 -16.81 4.13
CA VAL A 322 6.80 -18.18 4.12
C VAL A 322 7.48 -18.52 5.45
N ALA A 323 8.23 -17.59 6.04
CA ALA A 323 8.85 -17.77 7.34
C ALA A 323 7.80 -18.03 8.44
N GLU A 324 6.75 -17.21 8.53
CA GLU A 324 5.69 -17.44 9.51
C GLU A 324 4.91 -18.73 9.26
N GLN A 325 4.65 -19.08 8.00
CA GLN A 325 3.97 -20.35 7.68
C GLN A 325 4.81 -21.58 8.03
N LEU A 326 6.12 -21.54 7.74
CA LEU A 326 7.03 -22.63 8.09
C LEU A 326 7.18 -22.76 9.60
N ARG A 327 7.21 -21.63 10.32
CA ARG A 327 7.24 -21.62 11.78
C ARG A 327 6.00 -22.26 12.38
N TYR A 328 4.82 -21.94 11.85
CA TYR A 328 3.56 -22.53 12.29
C TYR A 328 3.50 -24.04 12.01
N ALA A 329 3.89 -24.46 10.81
CA ALA A 329 3.73 -25.84 10.40
C ALA A 329 4.83 -26.78 10.95
N TRP A 330 6.05 -26.29 11.18
CA TRP A 330 7.23 -27.10 11.50
C TRP A 330 8.13 -26.41 12.55
N ILE A 331 7.60 -26.19 13.77
CA ILE A 331 8.31 -25.50 14.87
C ILE A 331 9.74 -26.03 15.07
N SER A 332 9.93 -27.36 15.08
CA SER A 332 11.24 -27.99 15.31
C SER A 332 12.24 -27.82 14.16
N ALA A 333 11.79 -27.81 12.91
CA ALA A 333 12.67 -27.53 11.78
C ALA A 333 12.97 -26.04 11.66
N PHE A 334 12.02 -25.19 12.02
CA PHE A 334 12.18 -23.75 12.00
C PHE A 334 13.16 -23.26 13.05
N THR A 335 13.17 -23.81 14.27
CA THR A 335 14.19 -23.44 15.28
C THR A 335 15.61 -23.75 14.84
N TRP A 336 15.80 -24.84 14.08
CA TRP A 336 17.09 -25.14 13.45
C TRP A 336 17.44 -24.13 12.34
N LEU A 337 16.47 -23.80 11.49
CA LEU A 337 16.66 -22.83 10.40
C LEU A 337 16.90 -21.41 10.93
N SER A 338 16.17 -20.99 11.96
CA SER A 338 16.30 -19.67 12.58
C SER A 338 17.65 -19.52 13.27
N TYR A 339 18.16 -20.57 13.93
CA TYR A 339 19.52 -20.59 14.45
C TYR A 339 20.57 -20.37 13.35
N LYS A 340 20.37 -20.98 12.18
CA LYS A 340 21.24 -20.77 11.00
C LYS A 340 21.07 -19.40 10.37
N ALA A 341 19.84 -18.87 10.32
CA ALA A 341 19.57 -17.52 9.85
C ALA A 341 20.19 -16.46 10.78
N LEU A 342 20.17 -16.69 12.10
CA LEU A 342 20.83 -15.83 13.09
C LEU A 342 22.35 -15.71 12.83
N GLN A 343 22.98 -16.77 12.32
CA GLN A 343 24.40 -16.76 11.92
C GLN A 343 24.67 -15.90 10.68
N LEU A 344 23.66 -15.64 9.85
CA LEU A 344 23.75 -14.78 8.65
C LEU A 344 23.49 -13.29 8.98
N GLY A 345 23.20 -12.97 10.24
CA GLY A 345 22.81 -11.62 10.69
C GLY A 345 21.31 -11.40 10.65
N ASP A 346 20.88 -10.20 11.07
CA ASP A 346 19.47 -9.81 11.03
C ASP A 346 19.03 -9.51 9.59
N VAL A 347 18.56 -10.57 8.91
CA VAL A 347 18.07 -10.51 7.53
C VAL A 347 16.95 -9.48 7.37
N ASP A 348 16.10 -9.28 8.39
CA ASP A 348 15.02 -8.30 8.31
C ASP A 348 15.57 -6.86 8.36
N ALA A 349 16.57 -6.59 9.20
CA ALA A 349 17.27 -5.31 9.20
C ALA A 349 17.96 -5.02 7.86
N MET A 350 18.59 -6.03 7.25
CA MET A 350 19.21 -5.90 5.92
C MET A 350 18.18 -5.61 4.83
N LEU A 351 17.07 -6.36 4.80
CA LEU A 351 15.98 -6.14 3.85
C LEU A 351 15.31 -4.77 4.04
N THR A 352 15.16 -4.33 5.30
CA THR A 352 14.64 -3.00 5.64
C THR A 352 15.57 -1.90 5.12
N GLY A 353 16.88 -2.02 5.37
CA GLY A 353 17.87 -1.07 4.85
C GLY A 353 17.91 -1.04 3.32
N PHE A 354 17.80 -2.20 2.67
CA PHE A 354 17.75 -2.27 1.22
C PHE A 354 16.47 -1.64 0.65
N ASN A 355 15.30 -1.90 1.26
CA ASN A 355 14.04 -1.26 0.90
C ASN A 355 14.09 0.26 1.07
N LEU A 356 14.77 0.77 2.11
CA LEU A 356 15.00 2.20 2.29
C LEU A 356 15.84 2.80 1.16
N CYS A 357 16.94 2.14 0.76
CA CYS A 357 17.76 2.58 -0.35
C CYS A 357 16.98 2.59 -1.68
N VAL A 358 16.27 1.50 -1.97
CA VAL A 358 15.54 1.34 -3.23
C VAL A 358 14.33 2.28 -3.31
N SER A 359 13.59 2.48 -2.22
CA SER A 359 12.50 3.48 -2.15
C SER A 359 13.02 4.90 -2.38
N SER A 360 14.17 5.25 -1.79
CA SER A 360 14.80 6.55 -1.97
C SER A 360 15.20 6.78 -3.44
N ILE A 361 15.76 5.77 -4.10
CA ILE A 361 16.09 5.82 -5.53
C ILE A 361 14.82 5.96 -6.38
N ALA A 362 13.77 5.19 -6.08
CA ALA A 362 12.50 5.25 -6.78
C ALA A 362 11.87 6.64 -6.68
N ILE A 363 11.81 7.22 -5.48
CA ILE A 363 11.32 8.58 -5.24
C ILE A 363 12.19 9.61 -5.96
N TRP A 364 13.52 9.47 -5.90
CA TRP A 364 14.44 10.39 -6.55
C TRP A 364 14.25 10.41 -8.07
N ASN A 365 14.16 9.24 -8.70
CA ASN A 365 13.91 9.11 -10.13
C ASN A 365 12.56 9.73 -10.53
N LEU A 366 11.55 9.53 -9.68
CA LEU A 366 10.23 10.10 -9.84
C LEU A 366 10.23 11.65 -9.72
N ILE A 367 11.01 12.22 -8.81
CA ILE A 367 11.19 13.69 -8.69
C ILE A 367 11.89 14.24 -9.93
N ILE A 368 12.96 13.59 -10.39
CA ILE A 368 13.70 13.98 -11.60
C ILE A 368 12.74 13.98 -12.80
N PHE A 369 11.99 12.90 -12.96
CA PHE A 369 11.01 12.76 -14.02
C PHE A 369 9.98 13.89 -14.00
N GLU A 370 9.41 14.19 -12.83
CA GLU A 370 8.47 15.29 -12.67
C GLU A 370 9.11 16.64 -13.04
N HIS A 371 10.32 16.91 -12.53
CA HIS A 371 11.01 18.17 -12.75
C HIS A 371 11.25 18.44 -14.24
N TYR A 372 11.74 17.45 -14.99
CA TYR A 372 12.07 17.62 -16.41
C TYR A 372 10.85 17.53 -17.34
N LEU A 373 9.79 16.82 -16.96
CA LEU A 373 8.64 16.58 -17.83
C LEU A 373 7.36 17.32 -17.39
N ASN A 374 7.44 18.19 -16.37
CA ASN A 374 6.32 19.00 -15.91
C ASN A 374 5.59 19.74 -17.04
N ASN A 375 6.33 20.21 -18.05
CA ASN A 375 5.75 20.88 -19.22
C ASN A 375 4.93 19.93 -20.12
N LEU A 376 5.38 18.69 -20.30
CA LEU A 376 4.66 17.68 -21.06
C LEU A 376 3.44 17.14 -20.29
N LEU A 377 3.51 17.21 -18.96
CA LEU A 377 2.45 16.81 -18.04
C LEU A 377 1.44 17.95 -17.75
N GLN A 378 1.54 19.09 -18.43
CA GLN A 378 0.55 20.17 -18.34
C GLN A 378 -0.83 19.62 -18.74
N GLY A 379 -1.71 19.51 -17.74
CA GLY A 379 -3.05 18.90 -17.86
C GLY A 379 -3.24 17.64 -17.00
N PHE A 380 -2.20 16.84 -16.77
CA PHE A 380 -2.27 15.68 -15.87
C PHE A 380 -2.28 16.09 -14.38
N SER A 381 -1.87 17.32 -14.08
CA SER A 381 -1.64 17.85 -12.72
C SER A 381 -0.72 16.92 -11.90
N PRO A 382 0.50 16.63 -12.39
CA PRO A 382 1.38 15.64 -11.79
C PRO A 382 1.72 15.97 -10.34
N LYS A 383 1.94 17.24 -10.00
CA LYS A 383 2.29 17.69 -8.64
C LYS A 383 1.39 17.12 -7.56
N LEU A 384 0.08 17.33 -7.65
CA LEU A 384 -0.85 16.86 -6.62
C LEU A 384 -0.90 15.32 -6.55
N LYS A 385 -0.89 14.65 -7.71
CA LYS A 385 -0.91 13.18 -7.77
C LYS A 385 0.38 12.58 -7.22
N PHE A 386 1.49 13.22 -7.50
CA PHE A 386 2.81 12.88 -7.01
C PHE A 386 2.88 12.99 -5.50
N TRP A 387 2.47 14.14 -4.95
CA TRP A 387 2.38 14.33 -3.51
C TRP A 387 1.46 13.28 -2.87
N SER A 388 0.33 12.96 -3.49
CA SER A 388 -0.60 11.94 -2.97
C SER A 388 -0.01 10.53 -2.90
N ALA A 389 0.95 10.19 -3.77
CA ALA A 389 1.64 8.90 -3.75
C ALA A 389 2.90 8.91 -2.87
N LYS A 390 3.57 10.07 -2.75
CA LYS A 390 4.82 10.21 -1.99
C LYS A 390 4.60 10.39 -0.49
N ILE A 391 3.49 10.99 -0.09
CA ILE A 391 3.21 11.33 1.30
C ILE A 391 3.24 10.07 2.18
N ILE A 392 2.72 8.93 1.72
CA ILE A 392 2.66 7.69 2.51
C ILE A 392 4.06 7.17 2.81
N VAL A 393 4.91 6.94 1.80
CA VAL A 393 6.31 6.50 1.99
C VAL A 393 7.06 7.41 2.95
N SER A 394 6.91 8.73 2.78
CA SER A 394 7.60 9.69 3.64
C SER A 394 7.05 9.73 5.07
N LEU A 395 5.74 9.55 5.24
CA LEU A 395 5.09 9.57 6.55
C LEU A 395 5.51 8.35 7.35
N ALA A 396 5.43 7.13 6.81
CA ALA A 396 5.82 5.91 7.52
C ALA A 396 7.28 6.00 8.03
N PHE A 397 8.20 6.50 7.18
CA PHE A 397 9.59 6.70 7.57
C PHE A 397 9.76 7.78 8.66
N ILE A 398 9.17 8.96 8.47
CA ILE A 398 9.27 10.08 9.43
C ILE A 398 8.63 9.69 10.77
N GLN A 399 7.49 9.01 10.75
CA GLN A 399 6.80 8.49 11.92
C GLN A 399 7.65 7.46 12.64
N GLY A 400 8.23 6.47 11.93
CA GLY A 400 9.11 5.48 12.54
C GLY A 400 10.29 6.14 13.23
N LEU A 401 10.92 7.13 12.58
CA LEU A 401 11.99 7.91 13.19
C LEU A 401 11.51 8.72 14.39
N ALA A 402 10.38 9.43 14.26
CA ALA A 402 9.83 10.28 15.31
C ALA A 402 9.40 9.47 16.54
N VAL A 403 8.76 8.32 16.36
CA VAL A 403 8.36 7.41 17.44
C VAL A 403 9.59 6.82 18.13
N ASN A 404 10.63 6.44 17.38
CA ASN A 404 11.88 5.94 17.95
C ASN A 404 12.62 7.02 18.75
N VAL A 405 12.73 8.24 18.21
CA VAL A 405 13.36 9.37 18.89
C VAL A 405 12.57 9.81 20.12
N ALA A 406 11.25 9.96 19.99
CA ALA A 406 10.36 10.32 21.10
C ALA A 406 10.40 9.26 22.21
N GLY A 407 10.45 7.98 21.83
CA GLY A 407 10.64 6.89 22.76
C GLY A 407 11.95 7.00 23.55
N ASN A 408 13.05 7.36 22.90
CA ASN A 408 14.33 7.51 23.62
C ASN A 408 14.41 8.77 24.49
N LEU A 409 13.58 9.79 24.21
CA LEU A 409 13.56 11.05 24.97
C LEU A 409 12.58 11.02 26.16
N LEU A 410 11.53 10.20 26.09
CA LEU A 410 10.57 10.06 27.17
C LEU A 410 11.06 8.98 28.16
N PRO A 411 11.28 9.31 29.45
CA PRO A 411 11.70 8.36 30.48
C PRO A 411 10.52 7.47 30.89
N LEU A 412 10.10 6.61 29.98
CA LEU A 412 9.06 5.61 30.16
C LEU A 412 9.76 4.24 30.09
N ASP A 413 9.55 3.38 31.09
CA ASP A 413 10.24 2.10 31.26
C ASP A 413 10.28 1.21 29.98
N ASP A 414 11.39 0.49 29.80
CA ASP A 414 11.88 -0.06 28.50
C ASP A 414 10.95 -1.06 27.79
N TYR A 415 10.33 -2.01 28.50
CA TYR A 415 9.60 -3.12 27.84
C TYR A 415 8.21 -2.71 27.33
N TYR A 416 7.45 -2.04 28.19
CA TYR A 416 6.10 -1.56 27.88
C TYR A 416 6.13 -0.51 26.75
N GLN A 417 7.28 0.17 26.60
CA GLN A 417 7.50 1.14 25.55
C GLN A 417 7.38 0.55 24.15
N GLN A 418 7.86 -0.68 23.90
CA GLN A 418 7.89 -1.21 22.53
C GLN A 418 6.47 -1.45 21.98
N HIS A 419 5.59 -2.06 22.78
CA HIS A 419 4.20 -2.33 22.36
C HIS A 419 3.38 -1.05 22.27
N GLN A 420 3.56 -0.12 23.20
CA GLN A 420 2.91 1.18 23.09
C GLN A 420 3.39 1.97 21.87
N ARG A 421 4.69 1.96 21.57
CA ARG A 421 5.24 2.58 20.35
C ARG A 421 4.63 1.96 19.10
N SER A 422 4.49 0.64 19.06
CA SER A 422 3.84 -0.07 17.95
C SER A 422 2.35 0.30 17.82
N LEU A 423 1.62 0.37 18.93
CA LEU A 423 0.21 0.80 18.95
C LEU A 423 0.05 2.26 18.51
N VAL A 424 0.90 3.16 18.99
CA VAL A 424 0.94 4.57 18.57
C VAL A 424 1.18 4.67 17.08
N TYR A 425 2.20 3.96 16.57
CA TYR A 425 2.53 3.93 15.15
C TYR A 425 1.33 3.45 14.30
N ALA A 426 0.72 2.33 14.67
CA ALA A 426 -0.43 1.79 13.95
C ALA A 426 -1.65 2.72 13.99
N ALA A 427 -1.93 3.33 15.14
CA ALA A 427 -3.05 4.26 15.30
C ALA A 427 -2.84 5.56 14.52
N LEU A 428 -1.61 6.10 14.51
CA LEU A 428 -1.28 7.30 13.72
C LEU A 428 -1.46 7.05 12.23
N ILE A 429 -1.02 5.89 11.72
CA ILE A 429 -1.23 5.52 10.32
C ILE A 429 -2.73 5.45 9.99
N CYS A 430 -3.55 4.84 10.85
CA CYS A 430 -5.00 4.79 10.66
C CYS A 430 -5.61 6.19 10.48
N ILE A 431 -5.17 7.14 11.32
CA ILE A 431 -5.64 8.53 11.30
C ILE A 431 -5.16 9.24 10.03
N GLU A 432 -3.91 9.03 9.63
CA GLU A 432 -3.29 9.66 8.46
C GLU A 432 -3.83 9.15 7.11
N MET A 433 -4.39 7.94 7.06
CA MET A 433 -5.02 7.46 5.82
C MET A 433 -6.24 8.29 5.41
N LEU A 434 -6.91 8.98 6.34
CA LEU A 434 -8.01 9.88 6.01
C LEU A 434 -7.59 11.13 5.21
N PRO A 435 -6.63 11.97 5.65
CA PRO A 435 -6.16 13.09 4.85
C PRO A 435 -5.48 12.64 3.55
N VAL A 436 -4.82 11.47 3.54
CA VAL A 436 -4.28 10.89 2.30
C VAL A 436 -5.41 10.53 1.32
N ALA A 437 -6.50 9.90 1.78
CA ALA A 437 -7.67 9.60 0.95
C ALA A 437 -8.32 10.87 0.39
N LEU A 438 -8.45 11.92 1.20
CA LEU A 438 -8.95 13.23 0.76
C LEU A 438 -8.03 13.88 -0.28
N LEU A 439 -6.72 13.81 -0.08
CA LEU A 439 -5.73 14.33 -1.02
C LEU A 439 -5.78 13.56 -2.35
N GLN A 440 -5.86 12.23 -2.31
CA GLN A 440 -6.03 11.42 -3.51
C GLN A 440 -7.33 11.75 -4.22
N TYR A 441 -8.43 11.91 -3.48
CA TYR A 441 -9.71 12.35 -4.02
C TYR A 441 -9.61 13.67 -4.80
N ALA A 442 -8.90 14.66 -4.23
CA ALA A 442 -8.65 15.94 -4.88
C ALA A 442 -7.71 15.82 -6.09
N ALA A 443 -6.64 15.05 -5.97
CA ALA A 443 -5.59 14.91 -6.98
C ALA A 443 -6.05 14.14 -8.23
N TRP A 444 -6.92 13.14 -8.06
CA TRP A 444 -7.36 12.24 -9.12
C TRP A 444 -8.80 12.50 -9.54
N THR A 445 -9.17 13.74 -9.86
CA THR A 445 -10.52 14.05 -10.33
C THR A 445 -10.72 13.62 -11.80
N PRO A 446 -11.76 12.83 -12.15
CA PRO A 446 -11.93 12.29 -13.51
C PRO A 446 -12.24 13.35 -14.59
N SER A 447 -12.95 14.44 -14.24
CA SER A 447 -13.44 15.43 -15.21
C SER A 447 -12.34 16.23 -15.92
N LYS A 448 -11.19 16.44 -15.27
CA LYS A 448 -10.09 17.22 -15.87
C LYS A 448 -9.46 16.49 -17.05
N ILE A 449 -9.22 15.19 -16.90
CA ILE A 449 -8.60 14.35 -17.94
C ILE A 449 -9.50 14.32 -19.18
N GLU A 450 -10.81 14.14 -18.98
CA GLU A 450 -11.76 14.08 -20.09
C GLU A 450 -11.84 15.40 -20.87
N SER A 451 -11.85 16.54 -20.18
CA SER A 451 -11.91 17.85 -20.84
C SER A 451 -10.69 18.13 -21.73
N ILE A 452 -9.49 17.71 -21.31
CA ILE A 452 -8.25 17.90 -22.07
C ILE A 452 -8.24 16.99 -23.31
N ILE A 453 -8.70 15.75 -23.15
CA ILE A 453 -8.74 14.79 -24.26
C ILE A 453 -9.80 15.21 -25.28
N ARG A 454 -10.98 15.65 -24.84
CA ARG A 454 -12.01 16.17 -25.75
C ARG A 454 -11.53 17.42 -26.51
N LYS A 455 -10.80 18.33 -25.87
CA LYS A 455 -10.21 19.50 -26.55
C LYS A 455 -9.07 19.14 -27.51
N GLY A 456 -8.36 18.04 -27.26
CA GLY A 456 -7.28 17.56 -28.12
C GLY A 456 -7.75 16.70 -29.31
N CYS A 457 -8.99 16.23 -29.29
CA CYS A 457 -9.64 15.65 -30.46
C CYS A 457 -10.29 16.81 -31.22
N PRO A 458 -9.73 17.28 -32.34
CA PRO A 458 -10.47 18.19 -33.20
C PRO A 458 -11.80 17.51 -33.48
N GLY A 459 -12.91 18.16 -33.07
CA GLY A 459 -14.21 17.72 -33.52
C GLY A 459 -14.14 17.60 -35.04
N SER A 460 -14.83 16.63 -35.62
CA SER A 460 -14.94 16.44 -37.07
C SER A 460 -15.35 17.69 -37.86
N ASP A 461 -15.71 18.76 -37.15
CA ASP A 461 -16.29 19.99 -37.66
C ASP A 461 -15.35 21.20 -37.46
N ALA A 462 -14.11 21.01 -36.95
CA ALA A 462 -13.13 22.09 -36.90
C ALA A 462 -12.72 22.46 -38.34
N GLU A 463 -13.15 23.64 -38.81
CA GLU A 463 -12.76 24.19 -40.11
C GLU A 463 -11.23 24.32 -40.17
N SER A 464 -10.59 23.37 -40.85
CA SER A 464 -9.18 23.47 -41.22
C SER A 464 -9.04 24.59 -42.25
N LYS A 465 -8.40 25.69 -41.85
CA LYS A 465 -8.08 26.78 -42.77
C LYS A 465 -6.68 26.53 -43.32
N LYS A 466 -6.62 26.18 -44.61
CA LYS A 466 -5.37 25.98 -45.34
C LYS A 466 -4.73 27.32 -45.65
N LEU A 467 -3.58 27.61 -45.06
CA LEU A 467 -2.73 28.74 -45.40
C LEU A 467 -1.63 28.29 -46.35
N GLU A 468 -1.68 28.74 -47.60
CA GLU A 468 -0.67 28.42 -48.61
C GLU A 468 0.28 29.59 -48.80
N PHE A 469 1.56 29.36 -48.51
CA PHE A 469 2.65 30.30 -48.77
C PHE A 469 3.47 29.78 -49.95
N SER A 470 3.79 30.64 -50.90
CA SER A 470 4.72 30.29 -51.97
C SER A 470 5.98 31.14 -51.84
N ILE A 471 7.13 30.47 -51.76
CA ILE A 471 8.45 31.10 -51.72
C ILE A 471 9.14 30.73 -53.03
N ALA A 472 9.55 31.74 -53.79
CA ALA A 472 10.30 31.55 -55.03
C ALA A 472 11.74 32.05 -54.83
N SER A 473 12.71 31.21 -55.19
CA SER A 473 14.13 31.57 -55.23
C SER A 473 14.73 31.01 -56.51
N GLY A 474 15.00 31.88 -57.49
CA GLY A 474 15.45 31.48 -58.83
C GLY A 474 14.39 30.64 -59.58
N GLN A 475 14.82 29.51 -60.15
CA GLN A 475 13.95 28.57 -60.89
C GLN A 475 13.18 27.58 -59.99
N GLN A 476 13.41 27.62 -58.68
CA GLN A 476 12.74 26.74 -57.72
C GLN A 476 11.58 27.49 -57.04
N ARG A 477 10.39 26.88 -57.07
CA ARG A 477 9.24 27.30 -56.28
C ARG A 477 8.99 26.28 -55.18
N MET A 478 8.89 26.77 -53.95
CA MET A 478 8.51 25.99 -52.78
C MET A 478 7.13 26.45 -52.32
N GLN A 479 6.17 25.53 -52.23
CA GLN A 479 4.86 25.79 -51.66
C GLN A 479 4.84 25.20 -50.25
N ILE A 480 4.70 26.07 -49.25
CA ILE A 480 4.52 25.68 -47.86
C ILE A 480 3.03 25.78 -47.57
N THR A 481 2.39 24.64 -47.38
CA THR A 481 0.98 24.59 -47.01
C THR A 481 0.89 24.31 -45.52
N ILE A 482 0.39 25.27 -44.76
CA ILE A 482 0.19 25.14 -43.33
C ILE A 482 -1.30 25.02 -43.05
N GLU A 483 -1.73 23.91 -42.46
CA GLU A 483 -3.10 23.75 -41.98
C GLU A 483 -3.19 24.33 -40.58
N GLN A 484 -3.94 25.43 -40.48
CA GLN A 484 -4.25 26.07 -39.21
C GLN A 484 -5.62 25.55 -38.76
N ALA A 485 -5.65 24.96 -37.57
CA ALA A 485 -6.89 24.59 -36.91
C ALA A 485 -7.18 25.66 -35.85
N THR A 486 -8.29 26.37 -35.99
CA THR A 486 -8.75 27.33 -34.99
C THR A 486 -9.77 26.62 -34.10
N ASP A 487 -9.43 26.41 -32.83
CA ASP A 487 -10.38 25.89 -31.84
C ASP A 487 -10.57 26.92 -30.71
N GLN A 488 -11.82 27.36 -30.51
CA GLN A 488 -12.20 28.35 -29.49
C GLN A 488 -11.41 29.67 -29.53
N GLY A 489 -11.03 30.13 -30.73
CA GLY A 489 -10.29 31.39 -30.91
C GLY A 489 -8.81 31.33 -30.53
N VAL A 490 -8.30 30.14 -30.25
CA VAL A 490 -6.86 29.88 -30.17
C VAL A 490 -6.46 29.14 -31.43
N ASP A 491 -5.50 29.71 -32.15
CA ASP A 491 -4.98 29.14 -33.38
C ASP A 491 -3.87 28.13 -33.06
N PHE A 492 -4.01 26.91 -33.59
CA PHE A 492 -3.02 25.87 -33.48
C PHE A 492 -2.55 25.43 -34.87
N TRP A 493 -1.25 25.21 -35.02
CA TRP A 493 -0.68 24.70 -36.27
C TRP A 493 -0.81 23.18 -36.29
N HIS A 494 -1.66 22.65 -37.18
CA HIS A 494 -2.01 21.23 -37.21
C HIS A 494 -1.05 20.42 -38.09
N SER A 495 -0.66 20.97 -39.23
CA SER A 495 0.31 20.35 -40.12
C SER A 495 0.99 21.42 -40.96
N ALA A 496 2.26 21.20 -41.31
CA ALA A 496 2.93 21.97 -42.35
C ALA A 496 3.49 20.97 -43.36
N SER A 497 3.13 21.13 -44.62
CA SER A 497 3.66 20.35 -45.73
C SER A 497 4.43 21.28 -46.65
N VAL A 498 5.59 20.80 -47.11
CA VAL A 498 6.44 21.54 -48.04
C VAL A 498 6.45 20.76 -49.35
N THR A 499 5.95 21.37 -50.41
CA THR A 499 5.92 20.80 -51.75
C THR A 499 6.88 21.58 -52.63
N MET A 500 7.91 20.90 -53.14
CA MET A 500 8.81 21.46 -54.14
C MET A 500 8.10 21.39 -55.51
N LEU A 501 7.86 22.54 -56.13
CA LEU A 501 7.31 22.63 -57.47
C LEU A 501 8.48 22.72 -58.46
N SER A 502 8.62 21.74 -59.36
CA SER A 502 9.57 21.86 -60.46
C SER A 502 9.05 22.90 -61.45
N SER A 503 9.93 23.77 -61.96
CA SER A 503 9.59 24.66 -63.07
C SER A 503 9.19 23.82 -64.28
N ALA A 504 8.02 24.11 -64.84
CA ALA A 504 7.57 23.60 -66.14
C ALA A 504 8.22 24.40 -67.27
#